data_AF-A0A7X2CEF6-F1
#
_entry.id   AF-A0A7X2CEF6-F1
#
_cell.length_a   1.000
_cell.length_b   1.000
_cell.length_c   1.000
_cell.angle_alpha   90.00
_cell.angle_beta   90.00
_cell.angle_gamma   90.00
#
_symmetry.space_group_name_H-M   'P 1'
#
loop_
_entity.id
_entity.type
_entity.pdbx_description
1 polymer ?
#
loop_
_entity_poly.entity_id
_entity_poly.type
_entity_poly.pdbx_seq_one_letter_code
_entity_poly.pdbx_strand_id
1 'polypeptide(L)'
;MSRLKTLATRLQPQANRIATAVPGSWRSDKATSTQRGYGYAWQQARLVHLNAHPLCVYCERDDRVTAASVVDHIVPHRGDMTLFWDRSNWQSLCRPCHDIVKKREESRS
;
A
#
# COMPACT_ATOMS: atom_id res chain seq x y z
N MET A 1 -46.64 -15.89 41.63
CA MET A 1 -46.28 -16.54 40.35
C MET A 1 -45.16 -15.72 39.69
N SER A 2 -43.89 -16.07 39.95
CA SER A 2 -42.73 -15.33 39.45
C SER A 2 -42.44 -15.77 38.01
N ARG A 3 -42.49 -14.85 37.03
CA ARG A 3 -42.12 -15.14 35.63
C ARG A 3 -40.60 -15.26 35.51
N LEU A 4 -40.13 -16.39 34.97
CA LEU A 4 -38.72 -16.58 34.60
C LEU A 4 -38.36 -15.66 33.42
N LYS A 5 -37.22 -14.99 33.52
CA LYS A 5 -36.64 -14.19 32.42
C LYS A 5 -35.76 -15.09 31.55
N THR A 6 -36.02 -15.10 30.25
CA THR A 6 -35.20 -15.79 29.25
C THR A 6 -33.84 -15.10 29.09
N LEU A 7 -32.77 -15.90 29.01
CA LEU A 7 -31.41 -15.41 28.75
C LEU A 7 -31.27 -14.96 27.29
N ALA A 8 -30.64 -13.81 27.07
CA ALA A 8 -30.36 -13.29 25.74
C ALA A 8 -29.20 -14.05 25.08
N THR A 9 -29.34 -14.31 23.78
CA THR A 9 -28.31 -14.95 22.93
C THR A 9 -27.04 -14.10 22.85
N ARG A 10 -25.87 -14.71 23.12
CA ARG A 10 -24.53 -14.08 23.07
C ARG A 10 -23.85 -14.11 21.69
N LEU A 11 -24.52 -14.61 20.66
CA LEU A 11 -23.92 -14.70 19.32
C LEU A 11 -23.84 -13.32 18.68
N GLN A 12 -22.64 -12.92 18.26
CA GLN A 12 -22.44 -11.73 17.43
C GLN A 12 -22.52 -12.09 15.94
N PRO A 13 -23.12 -11.23 15.10
CA PRO A 13 -23.13 -11.45 13.66
C PRO A 13 -21.71 -11.37 13.10
N GLN A 14 -21.37 -12.32 12.23
CA GLN A 14 -20.08 -12.32 11.55
C GLN A 14 -20.02 -11.14 10.58
N ALA A 15 -19.00 -10.28 10.73
CA ALA A 15 -18.80 -9.16 9.82
C ALA A 15 -18.67 -9.64 8.37
N ASN A 16 -19.27 -8.88 7.45
CA ASN A 16 -19.26 -9.19 6.03
C ASN A 16 -17.81 -9.18 5.51
N ARG A 17 -17.33 -10.33 5.01
CA ARG A 17 -15.93 -10.52 4.59
C ARG A 17 -15.71 -10.23 3.10
N ILE A 18 -16.75 -9.84 2.38
CA ILE A 18 -16.68 -9.60 0.95
C ILE A 18 -16.07 -8.21 0.73
N ALA A 19 -14.91 -8.16 0.08
CA ALA A 19 -14.28 -6.92 -0.31
C ALA A 19 -15.12 -6.23 -1.42
N THR A 20 -15.78 -5.14 -1.07
CA THR A 20 -16.53 -4.32 -2.05
C THR A 20 -15.52 -3.56 -2.91
N ALA A 21 -15.49 -3.82 -4.22
CA ALA A 21 -14.73 -3.01 -5.15
C ALA A 21 -15.28 -1.58 -5.14
N VAL A 22 -14.41 -0.58 -4.95
CA VAL A 22 -14.79 0.83 -4.99
C VAL A 22 -14.96 1.25 -6.46
N PRO A 23 -16.18 1.56 -6.93
CA PRO A 23 -16.40 1.98 -8.30
C PRO A 23 -15.66 3.31 -8.57
N GLY A 24 -14.95 3.40 -9.69
CA GLY A 24 -14.18 4.59 -10.07
C GLY A 24 -12.75 4.66 -9.52
N SER A 25 -12.25 3.60 -8.86
CA SER A 25 -10.83 3.53 -8.49
C SER A 25 -9.96 3.48 -9.76
N TRP A 26 -8.84 4.21 -9.79
CA TRP A 26 -7.86 4.12 -10.88
C TRP A 26 -7.25 2.71 -11.04
N ARG A 27 -7.45 1.83 -10.04
CA ARG A 27 -7.09 0.40 -10.09
C ARG A 27 -8.22 -0.52 -10.54
N SER A 28 -9.44 0.02 -10.70
CA SER A 28 -10.63 -0.75 -11.08
C SER A 28 -10.80 -0.92 -12.59
N ASP A 29 -9.92 -0.31 -13.38
CA ASP A 29 -9.85 -0.55 -14.82
C ASP A 29 -9.34 -1.96 -15.14
N LYS A 30 -9.72 -2.51 -16.29
CA LYS A 30 -9.19 -3.80 -16.79
C LYS A 30 -7.74 -3.68 -17.29
N ALA A 31 -7.06 -2.57 -17.01
CA ALA A 31 -5.71 -2.35 -17.46
C ALA A 31 -4.73 -3.31 -16.76
N THR A 32 -3.72 -3.74 -17.49
CA THR A 32 -2.60 -4.51 -16.95
C THR A 32 -1.67 -3.61 -16.14
N SER A 33 -0.81 -4.21 -15.30
CA SER A 33 0.19 -3.45 -14.53
C SER A 33 1.10 -2.60 -15.43
N THR A 34 1.48 -3.14 -16.59
CA THR A 34 2.26 -2.44 -17.60
C THR A 34 1.53 -1.22 -18.17
N GLN A 35 0.23 -1.37 -18.50
CA GLN A 35 -0.59 -0.26 -18.99
C GLN A 35 -0.77 0.84 -17.94
N ARG A 36 -0.68 0.51 -16.65
CA ARG A 36 -0.68 1.48 -15.54
C ARG A 36 0.69 2.12 -15.26
N GLY A 37 1.72 1.85 -16.06
CA GLY A 37 3.04 2.46 -15.96
C GLY A 37 4.12 1.55 -15.36
N TYR A 38 3.76 0.41 -14.75
CA TYR A 38 4.71 -0.52 -14.11
C TYR A 38 5.38 -1.50 -15.10
N GLY A 39 5.73 -1.03 -16.30
CA GLY A 39 6.34 -1.81 -17.38
C GLY A 39 7.87 -1.89 -17.32
N TYR A 40 8.50 -2.21 -18.46
CA TYR A 40 9.96 -2.33 -18.59
C TYR A 40 10.70 -1.04 -18.18
N ALA A 41 10.21 0.13 -18.63
CA ALA A 41 10.81 1.42 -18.26
C ALA A 41 10.84 1.62 -16.73
N TRP A 42 9.76 1.24 -16.05
CA TRP A 42 9.70 1.31 -14.58
C TRP A 42 10.69 0.33 -13.94
N GLN A 43 10.82 -0.88 -14.46
CA GLN A 43 11.79 -1.86 -13.95
C GLN A 43 13.23 -1.31 -14.02
N GLN A 44 13.61 -0.69 -15.15
CA GLN A 44 14.94 -0.09 -15.31
C GLN A 44 15.13 1.10 -14.35
N ALA A 45 14.17 2.02 -14.29
CA ALA A 45 14.26 3.18 -13.42
C ALA A 45 14.31 2.79 -11.93
N ARG A 46 13.55 1.77 -11.54
CA ARG A 46 13.57 1.17 -10.20
C ARG A 46 14.96 0.65 -9.84
N LEU A 47 15.64 -0.06 -10.73
CA LEU A 47 16.99 -0.57 -10.48
C LEU A 47 17.98 0.58 -10.27
N VAL A 48 17.93 1.62 -11.11
CA VAL A 48 18.77 2.80 -10.97
C VAL A 48 18.52 3.49 -9.63
N HIS A 49 17.25 3.68 -9.23
CA HIS A 49 16.91 4.33 -7.97
C HIS A 49 17.39 3.52 -6.76
N LEU A 50 17.17 2.19 -6.74
CA LEU A 50 17.61 1.33 -5.63
C LEU A 50 19.14 1.25 -5.51
N ASN A 51 19.88 1.32 -6.62
CA ASN A 51 21.33 1.37 -6.57
C ASN A 51 21.85 2.69 -5.95
N ALA A 52 21.16 3.80 -6.21
CA ALA A 52 21.50 5.10 -5.61
C ALA A 52 20.98 5.25 -4.17
N HIS A 53 19.89 4.58 -3.82
CA HIS A 53 19.22 4.64 -2.52
C HIS A 53 19.03 3.23 -1.96
N PRO A 54 20.12 2.56 -1.54
CA PRO A 54 20.08 1.13 -1.19
C PRO A 54 19.41 0.84 0.16
N LEU A 55 19.10 1.86 0.96
CA LEU A 55 18.58 1.70 2.32
C LEU A 55 17.09 2.06 2.41
N CYS A 56 16.39 1.38 3.32
CA CYS A 56 15.01 1.65 3.64
C CYS A 56 14.90 2.95 4.45
N VAL A 57 14.23 3.96 3.89
CA VAL A 57 14.07 5.27 4.56
C VAL A 57 13.26 5.20 5.85
N TYR A 58 12.39 4.20 6.02
CA TYR A 58 11.65 4.01 7.28
C TYR A 58 12.51 3.37 8.35
N CYS A 59 13.33 2.38 7.98
CA CYS A 59 14.26 1.78 8.92
C CYS A 59 15.30 2.80 9.39
N GLU A 60 15.81 3.64 8.47
CA GLU A 60 16.78 4.69 8.80
C GLU A 60 16.24 5.70 9.81
N ARG A 61 14.96 6.10 9.70
CA ARG A 61 14.28 6.95 10.70
C ARG A 61 14.18 6.32 12.09
N ASP A 62 14.23 4.99 12.16
CA ASP A 62 14.20 4.20 13.40
C ASP A 62 15.62 3.79 13.84
N ASP A 63 16.68 4.42 13.31
CA ASP A 63 18.09 4.09 13.57
C ASP A 63 18.47 2.63 13.19
N ARG A 64 17.77 2.05 12.20
CA ARG A 64 18.03 0.69 11.69
C ARG A 64 18.54 0.73 10.25
N VAL A 65 19.58 -0.04 9.99
CA VAL A 65 20.09 -0.25 8.63
C VAL A 65 19.42 -1.48 8.02
N THR A 66 18.66 -1.29 6.94
CA THR A 66 18.03 -2.40 6.20
C THR A 66 18.03 -2.09 4.72
N ALA A 67 18.42 -3.08 3.91
CA ALA A 67 18.39 -2.94 2.45
C ALA A 67 16.96 -2.70 1.93
N ALA A 68 16.81 -1.71 1.06
CA ALA A 68 15.58 -1.48 0.33
C ALA A 68 15.41 -2.50 -0.79
N SER A 69 14.16 -2.92 -1.02
CA SER A 69 13.80 -3.85 -2.08
C SER A 69 12.58 -3.39 -2.88
N VAL A 70 11.98 -2.26 -2.53
CA VAL A 70 10.82 -1.69 -3.20
C VAL A 70 11.05 -0.19 -3.36
N VAL A 71 10.67 0.33 -4.54
CA VAL A 71 10.54 1.76 -4.76
C VAL A 71 9.06 2.07 -4.69
N ASP A 72 8.72 2.98 -3.80
CA ASP A 72 7.36 3.38 -3.48
C ASP A 72 7.14 4.86 -3.80
N HIS A 73 5.89 5.24 -4.08
CA HIS A 73 5.52 6.63 -4.30
C HIS A 73 5.11 7.27 -2.96
N ILE A 74 5.83 8.32 -2.54
CA ILE A 74 5.56 9.05 -1.28
C ILE A 74 4.10 9.52 -1.28
N VAL A 75 3.71 10.25 -2.32
CA VAL A 75 2.33 10.62 -2.63
C VAL A 75 1.77 9.63 -3.66
N PRO A 76 0.67 8.91 -3.35
CA PRO A 76 0.06 7.98 -4.29
C PRO A 76 -0.38 8.70 -5.57
N HIS A 77 0.16 8.28 -6.71
CA HIS A 77 -0.06 8.96 -7.99
C HIS A 77 -1.51 8.87 -8.52
N ARG A 78 -2.31 7.89 -8.07
CA ARG A 78 -3.74 7.73 -8.41
C ARG A 78 -4.07 7.80 -9.93
N GLY A 79 -3.12 7.41 -10.78
CA GLY A 79 -3.25 7.48 -12.24
C GLY A 79 -2.59 8.69 -12.91
N ASP A 80 -2.11 9.68 -12.14
CA ASP A 80 -1.30 10.78 -12.65
C ASP A 80 0.09 10.28 -13.06
N MET A 81 0.40 10.31 -14.36
CA MET A 81 1.68 9.84 -14.88
C MET A 81 2.83 10.83 -14.65
N THR A 82 2.54 12.11 -14.46
CA THR A 82 3.56 13.11 -14.12
C THR A 82 4.08 12.82 -12.72
N LEU A 83 3.16 12.64 -11.76
CA LEU A 83 3.49 12.29 -10.38
C LEU A 83 4.07 10.88 -10.24
N PHE A 84 3.71 9.96 -11.14
CA PHE A 84 4.31 8.63 -11.22
C PHE A 84 5.80 8.67 -11.56
N TRP A 85 6.19 9.51 -12.52
CA TRP A 85 7.57 9.63 -13.02
C TRP A 85 8.41 10.68 -12.30
N ASP A 86 7.80 11.45 -11.40
CA ASP A 86 8.53 12.35 -10.51
C ASP A 86 9.42 11.55 -9.54
N ARG A 87 10.73 11.60 -9.78
CA ARG A 87 11.72 10.90 -8.95
C ARG A 87 11.81 11.47 -7.54
N SER A 88 11.42 12.73 -7.33
CA SER A 88 11.36 13.32 -5.98
C SER A 88 10.21 12.74 -5.16
N ASN A 89 9.21 12.17 -5.83
CA ASN A 89 8.11 11.44 -5.22
C ASN A 89 8.45 9.95 -4.95
N TRP A 90 9.68 9.49 -5.22
CA TRP A 90 10.09 8.10 -4.99
C TRP A 90 10.81 7.96 -3.66
N GLN A 91 10.51 6.87 -2.94
CA GLN A 91 11.22 6.47 -1.73
C GLN A 91 11.60 4.99 -1.76
N SER A 92 12.75 4.66 -1.17
CA SER A 92 13.26 3.30 -1.09
C SER A 92 12.84 2.65 0.23
N LEU A 93 12.12 1.53 0.15
CA LEU A 93 11.58 0.82 1.31
C LEU A 93 11.98 -0.66 1.30
N CYS A 94 12.15 -1.24 2.48
CA CYS A 94 12.15 -2.69 2.63
C CYS A 94 10.70 -3.21 2.56
N ARG A 95 10.55 -4.47 2.13
CA ARG A 95 9.23 -5.09 1.98
C ARG A 95 8.35 -5.02 3.24
N PRO A 96 8.85 -5.29 4.47
CA PRO A 96 8.04 -5.16 5.68
C PRO A 96 7.49 -3.74 5.91
N CYS A 97 8.32 -2.70 5.73
CA CYS A 97 7.89 -1.31 5.90
C CYS A 97 6.88 -0.89 4.83
N HIS A 98 7.08 -1.30 3.59
CA HIS A 98 6.13 -1.06 2.50
C HIS A 98 4.77 -1.72 2.75
N ASP A 99 4.76 -3.02 3.04
CA ASP A 99 3.53 -3.81 3.13
C ASP A 99 2.69 -3.50 4.39
N ILE A 100 3.33 -2.98 5.45
CA ILE A 100 2.70 -2.72 6.76
C ILE A 100 2.59 -1.23 7.07
N VAL A 101 3.73 -0.53 7.19
CA VAL A 101 3.77 0.84 7.72
C VAL A 101 3.22 1.82 6.70
N LYS A 102 3.78 1.82 5.48
CA LYS A 102 3.33 2.70 4.38
C LYS A 102 1.88 2.43 4.04
N LYS A 103 1.50 1.16 3.86
CA LYS A 103 0.10 0.79 3.59
C LYS A 103 -0.88 1.27 4.68
N ARG A 104 -0.47 1.25 5.95
CA ARG A 104 -1.28 1.78 7.06
C ARG A 104 -1.40 3.30 7.01
N GLU A 105 -0.33 4.02 6.70
CA GLU A 105 -0.34 5.47 6.53
C GLU A 105 -1.26 5.90 5.39
N GLU A 106 -1.21 5.20 4.25
CA GLU A 106 -2.09 5.45 3.11
C GLU A 106 -3.56 5.17 3.42
N SER A 107 -3.87 4.14 4.20
CA SER A 107 -5.25 3.84 4.60
C SER A 107 -5.88 4.88 5.52
N ARG A 108 -5.05 5.75 6.12
CA ARG A 108 -5.47 6.83 7.02
C ARG A 108 -5.61 8.18 6.31
N SER A 109 -5.19 8.26 5.05
CA SER A 109 -5.11 9.49 4.25
C SER A 109 -6.20 9.52 3.17
#